data_AF-A0A978W1J3-F1
#
_entry.id   AF-A0A978W1J3-F1
#
_cell.length_a   1.000
_cell.length_b   1.000
_cell.length_c   1.000
_cell.angle_alpha   90.00
_cell.angle_beta   90.00
_cell.angle_gamma   90.00
#
_symmetry.space_group_name_H-M   'P 1'
#
loop_
_entity.id
_entity.type
_entity.pdbx_description
1 polymer ?
#
loop_
_entity_poly.entity_id
_entity_poly.type
_entity_poly.pdbx_seq_one_letter_code
_entity_poly.pdbx_strand_id
1 'polypeptide(L)'
;MVSSSNSFYVIDCYILVVAVTQTIAQPNFLYHFCQGTNYTDNSAYQTNLNRLLSILPSNTSIDYGFYNSSYGQNSDQVQAIGLCRGDVKPEACRSCLSNSTHLLTEVCPNRKEAIGWYDQCMLPYSNRFISGVEEHAPSFYMWNLGNVSSNYVADFKEVLTNLMAELKNEAAAGGSLRKYATGNAKSNFQTIYALVQCTPDLSLQDCTNCLNWAIEYIPTCCDGKKGGRVYSPSCYIRFEEYIFYEPSNISTGGTGKPPLPSPTPPPASANIPPSPTQGKKSNTSETIIFIVVPIVVSVVLVISVCAYLRQRKGKARHTNLFGRSSHTELETADEIATADSLQYGFNIIRVATDNFSAANKLGQGGFGPVYRVRI
;
A
#
# COMPACT_ATOMS: atom_id res chain seq x y z
N MET A 1 -24.65 29.35 35.47
CA MET A 1 -23.68 28.25 35.30
C MET A 1 -24.37 27.08 34.62
N VAL A 2 -24.51 27.12 33.30
CA VAL A 2 -24.92 25.97 32.47
C VAL A 2 -24.17 26.12 31.16
N SER A 3 -22.92 25.65 31.10
CA SER A 3 -22.17 25.54 29.85
C SER A 3 -20.87 24.77 30.09
N SER A 4 -20.96 23.45 30.25
CA SER A 4 -19.78 22.59 30.03
C SER A 4 -20.15 21.17 29.61
N SER A 5 -21.36 20.68 29.94
CA SER A 5 -21.73 19.29 29.63
C SER A 5 -21.99 18.99 28.16
N ASN A 6 -22.40 19.97 27.34
CA ASN A 6 -22.61 19.73 25.90
C ASN A 6 -21.32 19.64 25.08
N SER A 7 -20.18 20.12 25.60
CA SER A 7 -18.91 20.08 24.87
C SER A 7 -18.29 18.67 24.89
N PHE A 8 -18.48 17.90 25.96
CA PHE A 8 -17.89 16.56 26.08
C PHE A 8 -18.58 15.54 25.19
N TYR A 9 -19.92 15.55 25.11
CA TYR A 9 -20.67 14.62 24.25
C TYR A 9 -20.41 14.82 22.75
N VAL A 10 -20.12 16.05 22.33
CA VAL A 10 -19.79 16.35 20.92
C VAL A 10 -18.38 15.87 20.57
N ILE A 11 -17.43 16.02 21.50
CA ILE A 11 -16.04 15.55 21.32
C ILE A 11 -15.98 14.02 21.29
N ASP A 12 -16.69 13.32 22.18
CA ASP A 12 -16.73 11.85 22.22
C ASP A 12 -17.41 11.26 20.96
N CYS A 13 -18.44 11.94 20.44
CA CYS A 13 -19.08 11.54 19.19
C CYS A 13 -18.17 11.77 17.97
N TYR A 14 -17.35 12.83 17.99
CA TYR A 14 -16.36 13.10 16.94
C TYR A 14 -15.23 12.06 16.94
N ILE A 15 -14.75 11.65 18.11
CA ILE A 15 -13.73 10.60 18.24
C ILE A 15 -14.25 9.24 17.76
N LEU A 16 -15.51 8.90 18.06
CA LEU A 16 -16.15 7.68 17.56
C LEU A 16 -16.39 7.71 16.05
N VAL A 17 -16.74 8.86 15.46
CA VAL A 17 -16.88 8.98 14.00
C VAL A 17 -15.53 8.89 13.29
N VAL A 18 -14.47 9.50 13.83
CA VAL A 18 -13.09 9.39 13.30
C VAL A 18 -12.54 7.96 13.43
N ALA A 19 -12.92 7.23 14.49
CA ALA A 19 -12.52 5.84 14.68
C ALA A 19 -13.25 4.86 13.73
N VAL A 20 -14.45 5.22 13.24
CA VAL A 20 -15.24 4.38 12.32
C VAL A 20 -14.90 4.63 10.85
N THR A 21 -14.23 5.74 10.50
CA THR A 21 -13.83 6.03 9.10
C THR A 21 -12.41 5.58 8.74
N GLN A 22 -11.68 4.88 9.61
CA GLN A 22 -10.49 4.14 9.17
C GLN A 22 -10.91 2.78 8.59
N THR A 23 -11.73 2.80 7.55
CA THR A 23 -11.61 1.77 6.51
C THR A 23 -10.20 1.93 5.96
N ILE A 24 -9.28 1.02 6.34
CA ILE A 24 -8.00 0.89 5.66
C ILE A 24 -8.37 0.47 4.24
N ALA A 25 -8.56 1.43 3.34
CA ALA A 25 -8.62 1.15 1.91
C ALA A 25 -7.35 0.37 1.59
N GLN A 26 -7.48 -0.80 0.96
CA GLN A 26 -6.31 -1.55 0.51
C GLN A 26 -5.49 -0.60 -0.39
N PRO A 27 -4.17 -0.49 -0.18
CA PRO A 27 -3.37 0.39 -1.01
C PRO A 27 -3.52 -0.04 -2.48
N ASN A 28 -3.60 0.93 -3.40
CA ASN A 28 -3.58 0.63 -4.82
C ASN A 28 -2.17 0.15 -5.24
N PHE A 29 -2.10 -0.68 -6.27
CA PHE A 29 -0.82 -1.01 -6.89
C PHE A 29 -0.09 0.25 -7.36
N LEU A 30 1.25 0.22 -7.31
CA LEU A 30 2.08 1.20 -8.02
C LEU A 30 1.76 1.17 -9.51
N TYR A 31 1.63 -0.04 -10.04
CA TYR A 31 1.14 -0.29 -11.39
C TYR A 31 0.67 -1.75 -11.51
N HIS A 32 -0.14 -2.04 -12.52
CA HIS A 32 -0.54 -3.41 -12.85
C HIS A 32 -0.77 -3.56 -14.36
N PHE A 33 -0.65 -4.78 -14.86
CA PHE A 33 -1.03 -5.12 -16.23
C PHE A 33 -1.96 -6.33 -16.23
N CYS A 34 -2.98 -6.23 -17.07
CA CYS A 34 -3.95 -7.28 -17.36
C CYS A 34 -3.69 -7.79 -18.78
N GLN A 35 -3.17 -9.00 -18.93
CA GLN A 35 -2.68 -9.55 -20.20
C GLN A 35 -3.32 -10.91 -20.52
N GLY A 36 -2.88 -11.47 -21.65
CA GLY A 36 -3.32 -12.77 -22.13
C GLY A 36 -4.77 -12.80 -22.61
N THR A 37 -5.25 -14.03 -22.83
CA THR A 37 -6.63 -14.29 -23.23
C THR A 37 -7.57 -14.29 -22.03
N ASN A 38 -8.87 -14.18 -22.30
CA ASN A 38 -9.87 -14.26 -21.25
C ASN A 38 -10.20 -15.72 -20.95
N TYR A 39 -10.39 -16.04 -19.67
CA TYR A 39 -11.06 -17.28 -19.27
C TYR A 39 -12.57 -17.03 -19.11
N THR A 40 -13.37 -18.08 -19.28
CA THR A 40 -14.83 -18.00 -19.08
C THR A 40 -15.18 -18.10 -17.60
N ASP A 41 -16.28 -17.45 -17.20
CA ASP A 41 -16.82 -17.56 -15.86
C ASP A 41 -17.12 -19.01 -15.49
N ASN A 42 -16.85 -19.36 -14.24
CA ASN A 42 -16.97 -20.69 -13.66
C ASN A 42 -16.16 -21.79 -14.37
N SER A 43 -15.10 -21.40 -15.12
CA SER A 43 -14.19 -22.37 -15.73
C SER A 43 -13.32 -23.10 -14.70
N ALA A 44 -12.77 -24.24 -15.11
CA ALA A 44 -11.75 -24.94 -14.35
C ALA A 44 -10.52 -24.05 -14.10
N TYR A 45 -10.08 -23.28 -15.12
CA TYR A 45 -9.04 -22.26 -14.96
C TYR A 45 -9.35 -21.26 -13.84
N GLN A 46 -10.56 -20.66 -13.80
CA GLN A 46 -10.93 -19.71 -12.74
C GLN A 46 -10.86 -20.35 -11.36
N THR A 47 -11.38 -21.57 -11.23
CA THR A 47 -11.35 -22.32 -9.96
C THR A 47 -9.90 -22.59 -9.53
N ASN A 48 -9.04 -22.97 -10.47
CA ASN A 48 -7.62 -23.22 -10.21
C ASN A 48 -6.87 -21.94 -9.84
N LEU A 49 -7.14 -20.82 -10.51
CA LEU A 49 -6.57 -19.51 -10.20
C LEU A 49 -6.94 -19.08 -8.79
N ASN A 50 -8.23 -19.08 -8.44
CA ASN A 50 -8.71 -18.70 -7.12
C ASN A 50 -8.09 -19.56 -6.02
N ARG A 51 -7.98 -20.88 -6.27
CA ARG A 51 -7.33 -21.79 -5.33
C ARG A 51 -5.86 -21.49 -5.16
N LEU A 52 -5.12 -21.31 -6.25
CA LEU A 52 -3.68 -21.01 -6.21
C LEU A 52 -3.42 -19.69 -5.47
N LEU A 53 -4.13 -18.62 -5.82
CA LEU A 53 -3.99 -17.31 -5.21
C LEU A 53 -4.37 -17.31 -3.72
N SER A 54 -5.33 -18.14 -3.29
CA SER A 54 -5.68 -18.28 -1.87
C SER A 54 -4.59 -18.99 -1.04
N ILE A 55 -3.87 -19.94 -1.64
CA ILE A 55 -2.89 -20.78 -0.93
C ILE A 55 -1.50 -20.14 -0.94
N LEU A 56 -1.12 -19.46 -2.02
CA LEU A 56 0.22 -18.89 -2.22
C LEU A 56 0.73 -18.08 -0.99
N PRO A 57 0.00 -17.07 -0.46
CA PRO A 57 0.49 -16.26 0.67
C PRO A 57 0.41 -16.99 2.02
N SER A 58 -0.26 -18.15 2.10
CA SER A 58 -0.47 -18.88 3.36
C SER A 58 0.72 -19.76 3.77
N ASN A 59 1.71 -19.94 2.90
CA ASN A 59 2.88 -20.77 3.18
C ASN A 59 3.82 -20.08 4.18
N THR A 60 3.68 -20.42 5.46
CA THR A 60 4.49 -19.85 6.56
C THR A 60 5.91 -20.41 6.64
N SER A 61 6.22 -21.48 5.89
CA SER A 61 7.57 -22.06 5.84
C SER A 61 8.55 -21.22 5.01
N ILE A 62 8.04 -20.23 4.25
CA ILE A 62 8.85 -19.31 3.45
C ILE A 62 9.10 -18.04 4.27
N ASP A 63 10.36 -17.84 4.67
CA ASP A 63 10.85 -16.65 5.38
C ASP A 63 11.73 -15.74 4.51
N TYR A 64 12.10 -16.20 3.30
CA TYR A 64 12.99 -15.50 2.39
C TYR A 64 12.28 -14.61 1.35
N GLY A 65 10.94 -14.67 1.26
CA GLY A 65 10.13 -13.72 0.50
C GLY A 65 9.92 -14.06 -0.98
N PHE A 66 10.28 -15.27 -1.42
CA PHE A 66 10.01 -15.75 -2.77
C PHE A 66 9.07 -16.95 -2.74
N TYR A 67 7.96 -16.84 -3.47
CA TYR A 67 6.89 -17.82 -3.55
C TYR A 67 6.72 -18.21 -5.01
N ASN A 68 6.62 -19.50 -5.28
CA ASN A 68 6.39 -20.03 -6.62
C ASN A 68 5.52 -21.26 -6.48
N SER A 69 4.40 -21.29 -7.19
CA SER A 69 3.50 -22.43 -7.16
C SER A 69 2.68 -22.52 -8.45
N SER A 70 2.26 -23.73 -8.78
CA SER A 70 1.35 -24.00 -9.88
C SER A 70 0.20 -24.88 -9.43
N TYR A 71 -0.94 -24.74 -10.10
CA TYR A 71 -2.13 -25.54 -9.83
C TYR A 71 -2.88 -25.82 -11.12
N GLY A 72 -3.43 -27.03 -11.27
CA GLY A 72 -4.20 -27.43 -12.45
C GLY A 72 -3.44 -28.19 -13.54
N GLN A 73 -4.25 -28.75 -14.44
CA GLN A 73 -3.97 -29.57 -15.62
C GLN A 73 -3.94 -28.80 -16.95
N ASN A 74 -3.04 -29.10 -17.89
CA ASN A 74 -3.22 -28.76 -19.31
C ASN A 74 -3.59 -27.27 -19.55
N SER A 75 -4.69 -27.00 -20.28
CA SER A 75 -5.19 -25.65 -20.58
C SER A 75 -5.71 -24.86 -19.38
N ASP A 76 -5.91 -25.53 -18.25
CA ASP A 76 -6.44 -24.97 -17.00
C ASP A 76 -5.36 -24.82 -15.92
N GLN A 77 -4.09 -25.09 -16.25
CA GLN A 77 -2.97 -24.86 -15.36
C GLN A 77 -2.72 -23.36 -15.18
N VAL A 78 -2.45 -22.98 -13.93
CA VAL A 78 -2.06 -21.64 -13.51
C VAL A 78 -0.71 -21.73 -12.80
N GLN A 79 0.18 -20.79 -13.09
CA GLN A 79 1.39 -20.56 -12.32
C GLN A 79 1.35 -19.15 -11.72
N ALA A 80 1.85 -19.01 -10.50
CA ALA A 80 1.99 -17.73 -9.83
C ALA A 80 3.33 -17.63 -9.13
N ILE A 81 3.93 -16.44 -9.21
CA ILE A 81 5.13 -16.07 -8.46
C ILE A 81 4.76 -14.93 -7.54
N GLY A 82 5.22 -14.98 -6.30
CA GLY A 82 5.18 -13.85 -5.37
C GLY A 82 6.60 -13.49 -4.96
N LEU A 83 7.01 -12.24 -5.17
CA LEU A 83 8.33 -11.77 -4.76
C LEU A 83 8.16 -10.55 -3.87
N CYS A 84 8.61 -10.66 -2.62
CA CYS A 84 8.73 -9.54 -1.71
C CYS A 84 10.12 -8.93 -1.80
N ARG A 85 10.22 -7.63 -1.49
CA ARG A 85 11.50 -6.96 -1.38
C ARG A 85 12.35 -7.60 -0.29
N GLY A 86 13.65 -7.74 -0.53
CA GLY A 86 14.53 -8.58 0.30
C GLY A 86 14.66 -8.17 1.77
N ASP A 87 14.32 -6.94 2.12
CA ASP A 87 14.29 -6.38 3.48
C ASP A 87 12.91 -6.48 4.18
N VAL A 88 11.87 -6.94 3.47
CA VAL A 88 10.50 -7.03 4.01
C VAL A 88 10.37 -8.26 4.90
N LYS A 89 9.87 -8.06 6.12
CA LYS A 89 9.63 -9.14 7.10
C LYS A 89 8.58 -10.15 6.60
N PRO A 90 8.66 -11.44 7.00
CA PRO A 90 7.78 -12.49 6.48
C PRO A 90 6.28 -12.19 6.63
N GLU A 91 5.85 -11.61 7.76
CA GLU A 91 4.43 -11.28 8.00
C GLU A 91 3.95 -10.17 7.07
N ALA A 92 4.75 -9.11 6.91
CA ALA A 92 4.45 -8.01 6.00
C ALA A 92 4.46 -8.48 4.53
N CYS A 93 5.38 -9.38 4.18
CA CYS A 93 5.44 -10.00 2.86
C CYS A 93 4.16 -10.79 2.55
N ARG A 94 3.73 -11.68 3.46
CA ARG A 94 2.49 -12.46 3.30
C ARG A 94 1.25 -11.55 3.22
N SER A 95 1.20 -10.50 4.03
CA SER A 95 0.13 -9.50 3.95
C SER A 95 0.12 -8.78 2.61
N CYS A 96 1.29 -8.38 2.09
CA CYS A 96 1.42 -7.73 0.79
C CYS A 96 0.93 -8.65 -0.33
N LEU A 97 1.36 -9.91 -0.35
CA LEU A 97 0.93 -10.88 -1.34
C LEU A 97 -0.57 -11.20 -1.24
N SER A 98 -1.12 -11.30 -0.02
CA SER A 98 -2.55 -11.48 0.19
C SER A 98 -3.37 -10.30 -0.32
N ASN A 99 -2.89 -9.06 -0.15
CA ASN A 99 -3.56 -7.90 -0.73
C ASN A 99 -3.44 -7.92 -2.26
N SER A 100 -2.29 -8.36 -2.79
CA SER A 100 -2.08 -8.48 -4.24
C SER A 100 -3.05 -9.47 -4.88
N THR A 101 -3.31 -10.61 -4.24
CA THR A 101 -4.23 -11.64 -4.79
C THR A 101 -5.65 -11.09 -4.91
N HIS A 102 -6.14 -10.40 -3.88
CA HIS A 102 -7.46 -9.76 -3.90
C HIS A 102 -7.54 -8.68 -4.98
N LEU A 103 -6.62 -7.71 -4.94
CA LEU A 103 -6.69 -6.56 -5.84
C LEU A 103 -6.50 -6.98 -7.32
N LEU A 104 -5.61 -7.93 -7.62
CA LEU A 104 -5.43 -8.41 -9.00
C LEU A 104 -6.71 -9.01 -9.58
N THR A 105 -7.45 -9.80 -8.81
CA THR A 105 -8.70 -10.39 -9.28
C THR A 105 -9.82 -9.35 -9.46
N GLU A 106 -9.75 -8.23 -8.75
CA GLU A 106 -10.68 -7.11 -8.88
C GLU A 106 -10.37 -6.25 -10.11
N VAL A 107 -9.09 -5.88 -10.31
CA VAL A 107 -8.70 -4.96 -11.39
C VAL A 107 -8.45 -5.66 -12.74
N CYS A 108 -8.17 -6.96 -12.73
CA CYS A 108 -8.00 -7.78 -13.93
C CYS A 108 -9.05 -8.90 -14.02
N PRO A 109 -10.35 -8.58 -14.12
CA PRO A 109 -11.39 -9.59 -14.19
C PRO A 109 -11.21 -10.46 -15.45
N ASN A 110 -11.40 -11.77 -15.28
CA ASN A 110 -11.41 -12.76 -16.36
C ASN A 110 -10.11 -12.91 -17.16
N ARG A 111 -8.97 -12.39 -16.70
CA ARG A 111 -7.69 -12.48 -17.42
C ARG A 111 -6.87 -13.69 -17.00
N LYS A 112 -6.33 -14.42 -17.98
CA LYS A 112 -5.40 -15.55 -17.74
C LYS A 112 -3.99 -15.12 -17.37
N GLU A 113 -3.66 -13.84 -17.53
CA GLU A 113 -2.36 -13.31 -17.13
C GLU A 113 -2.53 -11.95 -16.49
N ALA A 114 -1.90 -11.73 -15.34
CA ALA A 114 -1.82 -10.42 -14.74
C ALA A 114 -0.59 -10.31 -13.86
N ILE A 115 -0.15 -9.08 -13.65
CA ILE A 115 0.92 -8.76 -12.70
C ILE A 115 0.60 -7.44 -12.01
N GLY A 116 0.82 -7.39 -10.71
CA GLY A 116 0.68 -6.19 -9.89
C GLY A 116 1.92 -5.96 -9.04
N TRP A 117 2.34 -4.71 -8.91
CA TRP A 117 3.47 -4.31 -8.07
C TRP A 117 3.03 -3.35 -6.98
N TYR A 118 3.34 -3.69 -5.74
CA TYR A 118 3.47 -2.77 -4.63
C TYR A 118 4.93 -2.37 -4.43
N ASP A 119 5.18 -1.41 -3.54
CA ASP A 119 6.55 -1.05 -3.14
C ASP A 119 7.29 -2.21 -2.45
N GLN A 120 6.54 -3.10 -1.81
CA GLN A 120 7.05 -4.18 -0.96
C GLN A 120 6.98 -5.56 -1.60
N CYS A 121 6.14 -5.77 -2.62
CA CYS A 121 6.03 -7.06 -3.29
C CYS A 121 5.44 -6.93 -4.70
N MET A 122 5.62 -7.97 -5.51
CA MET A 122 4.94 -8.16 -6.78
C MET A 122 4.35 -9.56 -6.90
N LEU A 123 3.31 -9.70 -7.71
CA LEU A 123 2.65 -10.98 -7.94
C LEU A 123 2.20 -11.11 -9.40
N PRO A 124 2.98 -11.77 -10.28
CA PRO A 124 2.47 -12.29 -11.53
C PRO A 124 1.74 -13.62 -11.36
N TYR A 125 0.66 -13.80 -12.11
CA TYR A 125 0.12 -15.12 -12.45
C TYR A 125 -0.06 -15.25 -13.96
N SER A 126 0.02 -16.48 -14.46
CA SER A 126 -0.12 -16.78 -15.88
C SER A 126 -0.62 -18.20 -16.12
N ASN A 127 -1.18 -18.45 -17.31
CA ASN A 127 -1.42 -19.79 -17.84
C ASN A 127 -0.23 -20.34 -18.65
N ARG A 128 0.86 -19.58 -18.77
CA ARG A 128 2.15 -20.04 -19.32
C ARG A 128 3.15 -20.32 -18.20
N PHE A 129 4.23 -21.00 -18.55
CA PHE A 129 5.35 -21.20 -17.65
C PHE A 129 6.17 -19.91 -17.50
N ILE A 130 6.27 -19.38 -16.28
CA ILE A 130 6.95 -18.12 -15.95
C ILE A 130 8.13 -18.29 -14.98
N SER A 131 8.36 -19.50 -14.46
CA SER A 131 9.47 -19.73 -13.52
C SER A 131 10.77 -20.06 -14.23
N GLY A 132 11.87 -19.44 -13.82
CA GLY A 132 13.19 -19.61 -14.45
C GLY A 132 13.25 -19.03 -15.86
N VAL A 133 12.30 -18.17 -16.23
CA VAL A 133 12.24 -17.49 -17.52
C VAL A 133 12.53 -16.01 -17.28
N GLU A 134 13.51 -15.47 -17.99
CA GLU A 134 13.79 -14.03 -18.03
C GLU A 134 12.70 -13.31 -18.84
N GLU A 135 11.93 -12.43 -18.18
CA GLU A 135 10.92 -11.59 -18.81
C GLU A 135 11.14 -10.10 -18.45
N HIS A 136 11.35 -9.28 -19.47
CA HIS A 136 11.46 -7.82 -19.34
C HIS A 136 10.11 -7.08 -19.44
N ALA A 137 9.08 -7.75 -19.96
CA ALA A 137 7.78 -7.15 -20.26
C ALA A 137 6.64 -7.97 -19.65
N PRO A 138 5.55 -7.32 -19.21
CA PRO A 138 5.36 -5.88 -19.24
C PRO A 138 6.16 -5.16 -18.15
N SER A 139 6.62 -3.95 -18.45
CA SER A 139 7.42 -3.14 -17.53
C SER A 139 6.85 -1.74 -17.38
N PHE A 140 7.16 -1.12 -16.25
CA PHE A 140 6.87 0.28 -15.99
C PHE A 140 8.01 0.93 -15.23
N TYR A 141 8.04 2.26 -15.23
CA TYR A 141 9.05 3.04 -14.55
C TYR A 141 8.41 4.22 -13.82
N MET A 142 9.12 4.69 -12.80
CA MET A 142 8.74 5.86 -12.02
C MET A 142 9.99 6.67 -11.73
N TRP A 143 9.85 7.97 -11.52
CA TRP A 143 10.98 8.84 -11.19
C TRP A 143 10.61 9.86 -10.12
N ASN A 144 11.64 10.28 -9.38
CA ASN A 144 11.54 11.41 -8.49
C ASN A 144 11.33 12.69 -9.31
N LEU A 145 10.37 13.53 -8.92
CA LEU A 145 10.07 14.77 -9.65
C LEU A 145 11.21 15.79 -9.58
N GLY A 146 12.04 15.72 -8.55
CA GLY A 146 13.22 16.56 -8.38
C GLY A 146 14.38 16.15 -9.30
N ASN A 147 15.05 17.16 -9.83
CA ASN A 147 16.24 16.99 -10.66
C ASN A 147 17.52 17.18 -9.85
N VAL A 148 18.59 16.53 -10.28
CA VAL A 148 19.95 16.83 -9.85
C VAL A 148 20.37 18.16 -10.49
N SER A 149 21.02 19.04 -9.73
CA SER A 149 21.47 20.34 -10.27
C SER A 149 22.50 20.14 -11.38
N SER A 150 22.40 20.94 -12.45
CA SER A 150 23.18 20.77 -13.69
C SER A 150 24.69 20.65 -13.48
N ASN A 151 25.24 21.33 -12.47
CA ASN A 151 26.66 21.30 -12.13
C ASN A 151 27.13 19.98 -11.49
N TYR A 152 26.23 19.11 -11.03
CA TYR A 152 26.55 17.83 -10.42
C TYR A 152 26.01 16.62 -11.20
N VAL A 153 25.29 16.83 -12.31
CA VAL A 153 24.63 15.73 -13.05
C VAL A 153 25.62 14.68 -13.56
N ALA A 154 26.78 15.10 -14.08
CA ALA A 154 27.78 14.15 -14.60
C ALA A 154 28.34 13.23 -13.50
N ASP A 155 28.75 13.83 -12.38
CA ASP A 155 29.25 13.12 -11.19
C ASP A 155 28.18 12.17 -10.61
N PHE A 156 26.94 12.66 -10.48
CA PHE A 156 25.83 11.83 -10.00
C PHE A 156 25.59 10.61 -10.89
N LYS A 157 25.61 10.78 -12.22
CA LYS A 157 25.43 9.68 -13.18
C LYS A 157 26.56 8.66 -13.09
N GLU A 158 27.81 9.11 -12.95
CA GLU A 158 28.97 8.23 -12.80
C GLU A 158 28.86 7.40 -11.51
N VAL A 159 28.59 8.05 -10.38
CA VAL A 159 28.45 7.38 -9.08
C VAL A 159 27.28 6.40 -9.09
N LEU A 160 26.13 6.77 -9.67
CA LEU A 160 24.97 5.88 -9.81
C LEU A 160 25.28 4.65 -10.67
N THR A 161 25.99 4.84 -11.78
CA THR A 161 26.34 3.75 -12.70
C THR A 161 27.24 2.73 -12.01
N ASN A 162 28.27 3.19 -11.30
CA ASN A 162 29.18 2.32 -10.56
C ASN A 162 28.45 1.57 -9.44
N LEU A 163 27.63 2.27 -8.64
CA LEU A 163 26.83 1.67 -7.58
C LEU A 163 25.88 0.59 -8.12
N MET A 164 25.19 0.85 -9.21
CA MET A 164 24.28 -0.12 -9.84
C MET A 164 25.03 -1.34 -10.37
N ALA A 165 26.22 -1.16 -10.96
CA ALA A 165 27.04 -2.25 -11.45
C ALA A 165 27.53 -3.18 -10.32
N GLU A 166 27.95 -2.61 -9.19
CA GLU A 166 28.35 -3.36 -8.00
C GLU A 166 27.18 -4.17 -7.43
N LEU A 167 26.05 -3.51 -7.17
CA LEU A 167 24.87 -4.16 -6.60
C LEU A 167 24.28 -5.23 -7.51
N LYS A 168 24.33 -5.02 -8.83
CA LYS A 168 23.92 -6.05 -9.81
C LYS A 168 24.71 -7.33 -9.63
N ASN A 169 26.04 -7.23 -9.55
CA ASN A 169 26.90 -8.41 -9.43
C ASN A 169 26.63 -9.14 -8.10
N GLU A 170 26.43 -8.39 -7.01
CA GLU A 170 26.08 -8.94 -5.70
C GLU A 170 24.72 -9.66 -5.72
N ALA A 171 23.68 -9.03 -6.25
CA ALA A 171 22.34 -9.63 -6.31
C ALA A 171 22.31 -10.87 -7.22
N ALA A 172 22.98 -10.82 -8.38
CA ALA A 172 23.03 -11.94 -9.32
C ALA A 172 23.76 -13.17 -8.75
N ALA A 173 24.78 -12.95 -7.92
CA ALA A 173 25.49 -13.99 -7.18
C ALA A 173 24.68 -14.61 -6.03
N GLY A 174 23.50 -14.05 -5.70
CA GLY A 174 22.59 -14.60 -4.70
C GLY A 174 22.12 -16.03 -5.04
N GLY A 175 21.78 -16.82 -4.01
CA GLY A 175 21.34 -18.20 -4.17
C GLY A 175 19.88 -18.34 -4.60
N SER A 176 19.36 -19.58 -4.55
CA SER A 176 17.97 -19.92 -4.91
C SER A 176 16.91 -19.35 -3.97
N LEU A 177 17.30 -18.82 -2.80
CA LEU A 177 16.37 -18.24 -1.83
C LEU A 177 16.20 -16.73 -2.04
N ARG A 178 17.26 -16.03 -2.48
CA ARG A 178 17.29 -14.57 -2.53
C ARG A 178 18.37 -14.05 -3.47
N LYS A 179 17.98 -13.16 -4.37
CA LYS A 179 18.85 -12.38 -5.27
C LYS A 179 18.54 -10.89 -5.11
N TYR A 180 19.16 -10.27 -4.12
CA TYR A 180 18.84 -8.94 -3.63
C TYR A 180 20.10 -8.25 -3.14
N ALA A 181 20.29 -6.98 -3.48
CA ALA A 181 21.38 -6.18 -2.96
C ALA A 181 20.94 -4.72 -2.75
N THR A 182 21.51 -4.09 -1.72
CA THR A 182 21.31 -2.67 -1.41
C THR A 182 22.64 -2.04 -1.10
N GLY A 183 22.80 -0.78 -1.48
CA GLY A 183 24.02 -0.04 -1.21
C GLY A 183 23.79 1.45 -1.28
N ASN A 184 24.82 2.19 -0.89
CA ASN A 184 24.82 3.63 -1.03
C ASN A 184 26.21 4.13 -1.42
N ALA A 185 26.23 5.25 -2.13
CA ALA A 185 27.46 5.92 -2.54
C ALA A 185 27.29 7.43 -2.46
N LYS A 186 28.34 8.13 -2.03
CA LYS A 186 28.33 9.59 -1.89
C LYS A 186 28.74 10.24 -3.21
N SER A 187 27.84 11.01 -3.82
CA SER A 187 28.16 11.93 -4.91
C SER A 187 28.46 13.34 -4.37
N ASN A 188 28.92 14.23 -5.23
CA ASN A 188 29.09 15.65 -4.93
C ASN A 188 27.75 16.40 -4.77
N PHE A 189 26.64 15.80 -5.23
CA PHE A 189 25.30 16.32 -5.00
C PHE A 189 24.74 15.85 -3.65
N GLN A 190 24.62 14.53 -3.49
CA GLN A 190 24.04 13.87 -2.33
C GLN A 190 24.45 12.39 -2.26
N THR A 191 24.22 11.73 -1.12
CA THR A 191 24.28 10.27 -1.03
C THR A 191 23.15 9.65 -1.84
N ILE A 192 23.50 8.69 -2.70
CA ILE A 192 22.59 7.89 -3.51
C ILE A 192 22.37 6.58 -2.76
N TYR A 193 21.12 6.21 -2.50
CA TYR A 193 20.72 4.90 -1.98
C TYR A 193 20.13 4.09 -3.13
N ALA A 194 20.58 2.85 -3.31
CA ALA A 194 20.15 2.00 -4.40
C ALA A 194 19.82 0.58 -3.94
N LEU A 195 18.92 -0.05 -4.67
CA LEU A 195 18.43 -1.40 -4.47
C LEU A 195 18.24 -2.05 -5.83
N VAL A 196 18.70 -3.29 -5.95
CA VAL A 196 18.44 -4.13 -7.13
C VAL A 196 17.98 -5.51 -6.67
N GLN A 197 17.07 -6.13 -7.42
CA GLN A 197 16.52 -7.43 -7.06
C GLN A 197 16.07 -8.21 -8.30
N CYS A 198 16.29 -9.53 -8.28
CA CYS A 198 15.76 -10.49 -9.24
C CYS A 198 14.85 -11.50 -8.56
N THR A 199 14.03 -12.21 -9.33
CA THR A 199 13.40 -13.44 -8.86
C THR A 199 14.48 -14.53 -8.65
N PRO A 200 14.54 -15.19 -7.48
CA PRO A 200 15.58 -16.18 -7.17
C PRO A 200 15.63 -17.44 -8.04
N ASP A 201 14.59 -17.71 -8.82
CA ASP A 201 14.51 -18.83 -9.74
C ASP A 201 15.29 -18.63 -11.05
N LEU A 202 15.80 -17.41 -11.29
CA LEU A 202 16.68 -17.12 -12.42
C LEU A 202 18.11 -17.66 -12.19
N SER A 203 18.79 -17.96 -13.28
CA SER A 203 20.23 -18.20 -13.23
C SER A 203 21.00 -16.91 -12.87
N LEU A 204 22.29 -17.04 -12.54
CA LEU A 204 23.16 -15.87 -12.36
C LEU A 204 23.19 -15.00 -13.63
N GLN A 205 23.24 -15.64 -14.81
CA GLN A 205 23.30 -14.95 -16.09
C GLN A 205 21.99 -14.20 -16.38
N ASP A 206 20.85 -14.86 -16.21
CA ASP A 206 19.54 -14.27 -16.52
C ASP A 206 19.22 -13.11 -15.56
N CYS A 207 19.57 -13.24 -14.28
CA CYS A 207 19.45 -12.13 -13.33
C CYS A 207 20.38 -10.96 -13.74
N THR A 208 21.60 -11.25 -14.16
CA THR A 208 22.55 -10.23 -14.64
C THR A 208 21.99 -9.51 -15.87
N ASN A 209 21.43 -10.24 -16.83
CA ASN A 209 20.82 -9.69 -18.04
C ASN A 209 19.64 -8.78 -17.70
N CYS A 210 18.71 -9.25 -16.87
CA CYS A 210 17.54 -8.47 -16.48
C CYS A 210 17.94 -7.17 -15.78
N LEU A 211 18.88 -7.24 -14.83
CA LEU A 211 19.35 -6.05 -14.14
C LEU A 211 20.13 -5.10 -15.05
N ASN A 212 20.95 -5.62 -15.99
CA ASN A 212 21.59 -4.79 -17.01
C ASN A 212 20.55 -4.04 -17.84
N TRP A 213 19.52 -4.73 -18.33
CA TRP A 213 18.43 -4.11 -19.08
C TRP A 213 17.77 -2.98 -18.27
N ALA A 214 17.47 -3.21 -17.00
CA ALA A 214 16.85 -2.21 -16.13
C ALA A 214 17.77 -0.99 -15.89
N ILE A 215 19.08 -1.21 -15.71
CA ILE A 215 20.09 -0.16 -15.52
C ILE A 215 20.29 0.65 -16.81
N GLU A 216 20.39 -0.01 -17.97
CA GLU A 216 20.52 0.63 -19.27
C GLU A 216 19.28 1.44 -19.66
N TYR A 217 18.13 1.18 -19.02
CA TYR A 217 16.91 1.96 -19.21
C TYR A 217 16.89 3.28 -18.41
N ILE A 218 17.77 3.46 -17.41
CA ILE A 218 17.82 4.67 -16.57
C ILE A 218 17.93 5.97 -17.39
N PRO A 219 18.83 6.09 -18.40
CA PRO A 219 18.94 7.31 -19.22
C PRO A 219 17.68 7.61 -20.04
N THR A 220 16.78 6.65 -20.23
CA THR A 220 15.51 6.87 -20.92
C THR A 220 14.41 7.24 -19.93
N CYS A 221 14.32 6.56 -18.79
CA CYS A 221 13.22 6.75 -17.84
C CYS A 221 13.41 7.95 -16.90
N CYS A 222 14.66 8.22 -16.52
CA CYS A 222 14.96 8.87 -15.26
C CYS A 222 16.25 9.72 -15.34
N ASP A 223 16.62 10.20 -16.53
CA ASP A 223 17.88 10.90 -16.75
C ASP A 223 17.99 12.18 -15.91
N GLY A 224 19.08 12.28 -15.13
CA GLY A 224 19.32 13.44 -14.25
C GLY A 224 18.30 13.60 -13.10
N LYS A 225 17.45 12.60 -12.84
CA LYS A 225 16.52 12.60 -11.71
C LYS A 225 17.23 12.20 -10.42
N LYS A 226 16.75 12.73 -9.30
CA LYS A 226 17.24 12.38 -7.95
C LYS A 226 16.94 10.92 -7.57
N GLY A 227 15.96 10.33 -8.22
CA GLY A 227 15.52 8.96 -7.99
C GLY A 227 14.81 8.40 -9.21
N GLY A 228 14.85 7.07 -9.33
CA GLY A 228 14.28 6.33 -10.45
C GLY A 228 13.98 4.89 -10.05
N ARG A 229 12.96 4.32 -10.69
CA ARG A 229 12.54 2.94 -10.52
C ARG A 229 12.23 2.34 -11.88
N VAL A 230 12.69 1.12 -12.11
CA VAL A 230 12.37 0.33 -13.32
C VAL A 230 11.96 -1.05 -12.86
N TYR A 231 10.75 -1.47 -13.22
CA TYR A 231 10.16 -2.74 -12.82
C TYR A 231 9.87 -3.62 -14.03
N SER A 232 10.20 -4.91 -13.92
CA SER A 232 9.77 -5.99 -14.81
C SER A 232 9.24 -7.19 -14.00
N PRO A 233 8.74 -8.25 -14.65
CA PRO A 233 8.37 -9.48 -13.96
C PRO A 233 9.55 -10.24 -13.35
N SER A 234 10.77 -10.08 -13.88
CA SER A 234 11.95 -10.83 -13.46
C SER A 234 12.89 -10.07 -12.53
N CYS A 235 12.92 -8.74 -12.60
CA CYS A 235 13.78 -7.92 -11.77
C CYS A 235 13.26 -6.49 -11.64
N TYR A 236 13.81 -5.75 -10.68
CA TYR A 236 13.62 -4.32 -10.62
C TYR A 236 14.79 -3.62 -9.96
N ILE A 237 14.91 -2.33 -10.24
CA ILE A 237 15.88 -1.45 -9.60
C ILE A 237 15.17 -0.24 -9.00
N ARG A 238 15.77 0.34 -7.97
CA ARG A 238 15.38 1.63 -7.42
C ARG A 238 16.60 2.37 -6.91
N PHE A 239 16.66 3.68 -7.20
CA PHE A 239 17.55 4.60 -6.50
C PHE A 239 16.82 5.84 -6.04
N GLU A 240 17.26 6.42 -4.93
CA GLU A 240 16.74 7.65 -4.33
C GLU A 240 17.81 8.36 -3.51
N GLU A 241 17.54 9.62 -3.14
CA GLU A 241 18.39 10.43 -2.26
C GLU A 241 18.14 10.21 -0.75
N TYR A 242 17.17 9.36 -0.41
CA TYR A 242 16.82 8.96 0.95
C TYR A 242 16.81 7.44 1.07
N ILE A 243 16.99 6.94 2.29
CA ILE A 243 16.90 5.50 2.57
C ILE A 243 15.44 5.03 2.49
N PHE A 244 15.19 3.96 1.75
CA PHE A 244 13.83 3.40 1.54
C PHE A 244 13.75 1.88 1.82
N TYR A 245 14.84 1.32 2.34
CA TYR A 245 14.95 -0.08 2.74
C TYR A 245 15.46 -0.17 4.18
N GLU A 246 15.16 -1.27 4.87
CA GLU A 246 15.72 -1.51 6.20
C GLU A 246 17.24 -1.74 6.09
N PRO A 247 18.07 -1.06 6.91
CA PRO A 247 19.50 -1.29 6.93
C PRO A 247 19.78 -2.75 7.31
N SER A 248 20.49 -3.48 6.44
CA SER A 248 20.94 -4.83 6.74
C SER A 248 21.91 -4.82 7.93
N ASN A 249 21.43 -5.21 9.12
CA ASN A 249 22.29 -5.55 10.26
C ASN A 249 22.92 -6.95 10.08
N ILE A 250 23.45 -7.25 8.89
CA ILE A 250 24.14 -8.51 8.64
C ILE A 250 25.58 -8.34 9.11
N SER A 251 25.85 -8.94 10.27
CA SER A 251 27.18 -9.22 10.79
C SER A 251 28.02 -9.89 9.69
N THR A 252 28.93 -9.13 9.10
CA THR A 252 29.94 -9.60 8.16
C THR A 252 30.84 -10.63 8.80
N GLY A 253 30.54 -11.91 8.60
CA GLY A 253 31.52 -12.99 8.66
C GLY A 253 32.32 -12.98 7.35
N GLY A 254 33.32 -12.11 7.25
CA GLY A 254 34.16 -11.99 6.06
C GLY A 254 35.24 -10.94 6.27
N THR A 255 36.49 -11.39 6.30
CA THR A 255 37.74 -10.67 6.53
C THR A 255 37.81 -9.28 5.88
N GLY A 256 37.66 -8.24 6.72
CA GLY A 256 37.92 -6.85 6.40
C GLY A 256 38.49 -6.15 7.63
N LYS A 257 39.69 -5.58 7.44
CA LYS A 257 40.59 -4.84 8.35
C LYS A 257 39.93 -4.10 9.54
N PRO A 258 40.56 -4.07 10.74
CA PRO A 258 40.02 -3.39 11.92
C PRO A 258 39.76 -1.90 11.68
N PRO A 259 38.73 -1.29 12.31
CA PRO A 259 38.61 0.17 12.32
C PRO A 259 39.79 0.76 13.07
N LEU A 260 40.51 1.68 12.44
CA LEU A 260 41.54 2.49 13.09
C LEU A 260 40.85 3.41 14.13
N PRO A 261 41.34 3.48 15.38
CA PRO A 261 40.70 4.25 16.43
C PRO A 261 40.81 5.76 16.15
N SER A 262 39.69 6.46 16.34
CA SER A 262 39.68 7.93 16.38
C SER A 262 40.45 8.45 17.60
N PRO A 263 41.19 9.57 17.50
CA PRO A 263 42.00 10.08 18.59
C PRO A 263 41.15 10.79 19.66
N THR A 264 41.30 10.35 20.91
CA THR A 264 40.72 10.94 22.12
C THR A 264 41.54 12.15 22.59
N PRO A 265 40.94 13.23 23.15
CA PRO A 265 41.67 14.30 23.84
C PRO A 265 42.10 13.88 25.27
N PRO A 266 43.15 14.51 25.87
CA PRO A 266 43.76 14.10 27.14
C PRO A 266 43.03 14.61 28.41
N PRO A 267 43.44 14.14 29.61
CA PRO A 267 42.54 13.90 30.75
C PRO A 267 42.55 14.99 31.82
N ALA A 268 41.47 15.05 32.61
CA ALA A 268 41.48 15.65 33.95
C ALA A 268 41.08 14.59 34.99
N SER A 269 41.90 14.48 36.02
CA SER A 269 41.83 13.54 37.14
C SER A 269 41.17 14.20 38.36
N ALA A 270 40.31 13.48 39.09
CA ALA A 270 40.38 13.25 40.54
C ALA A 270 39.03 12.81 41.16
N ASN A 271 39.02 11.57 41.66
CA ASN A 271 38.51 11.05 42.95
C ASN A 271 37.11 11.42 43.50
N ILE A 272 36.34 10.37 43.89
CA ILE A 272 35.59 10.14 45.17
C ILE A 272 34.50 9.02 45.00
N PRO A 273 34.16 8.22 46.06
CA PRO A 273 33.87 6.76 46.02
C PRO A 273 32.39 6.28 45.83
N PRO A 274 32.13 4.94 45.77
CA PRO A 274 30.87 4.38 45.27
C PRO A 274 29.81 4.08 46.35
N SER A 275 28.53 4.12 45.95
CA SER A 275 27.40 3.58 46.73
C SER A 275 26.17 3.35 45.82
N PRO A 276 25.15 2.58 46.23
CA PRO A 276 24.87 1.27 45.66
C PRO A 276 23.64 1.20 44.76
N THR A 277 23.60 0.12 44.00
CA THR A 277 22.53 -0.40 43.13
C THR A 277 21.18 -0.46 43.85
N GLN A 278 20.16 0.19 43.28
CA GLN A 278 18.75 -0.17 43.51
C GLN A 278 18.05 -0.37 42.18
N GLY A 279 17.75 -1.64 41.88
CA GLY A 279 16.83 -2.03 40.82
C GLY A 279 15.40 -1.64 41.18
N LYS A 280 14.77 -0.86 40.30
CA LYS A 280 13.35 -0.50 40.44
C LYS A 280 12.52 -1.51 39.64
N LYS A 281 11.89 -2.46 40.34
CA LYS A 281 10.78 -3.28 39.82
C LYS A 281 9.58 -2.36 39.56
N SER A 282 9.06 -2.38 38.34
CA SER A 282 7.79 -1.74 37.98
C SER A 282 6.63 -2.68 38.27
N ASN A 283 5.74 -2.28 39.17
CA ASN A 283 4.52 -3.02 39.53
C ASN A 283 3.36 -2.60 38.60
N THR A 284 3.16 -3.35 37.51
CA THR A 284 2.12 -3.08 36.50
C THR A 284 0.82 -3.80 36.84
N SER A 285 0.24 -3.52 38.01
CA SER A 285 -1.07 -4.06 38.44
C SER A 285 -2.09 -2.98 38.81
N GLU A 286 -1.67 -1.73 39.03
CA GLU A 286 -2.59 -0.63 39.37
C GLU A 286 -3.05 0.19 38.15
N THR A 287 -2.31 0.18 37.03
CA THR A 287 -2.69 0.92 35.81
C THR A 287 -3.89 0.29 35.08
N ILE A 288 -4.12 -1.02 35.23
CA ILE A 288 -5.24 -1.73 34.60
C ILE A 288 -6.58 -1.31 35.24
N ILE A 289 -6.60 -1.00 36.54
CA ILE A 289 -7.81 -0.59 37.25
C ILE A 289 -8.30 0.77 36.74
N PHE A 290 -7.39 1.71 36.47
CA PHE A 290 -7.75 3.04 35.95
C PHE A 290 -8.29 3.04 34.51
N ILE A 291 -8.02 2.00 33.71
CA ILE A 291 -8.49 1.90 32.32
C ILE A 291 -9.73 1.01 32.22
N VAL A 292 -9.77 -0.10 32.96
CA VAL A 292 -10.86 -1.07 32.87
C VAL A 292 -12.12 -0.58 33.59
N VAL A 293 -11.98 0.08 34.75
CA VAL A 293 -13.15 0.56 35.51
C VAL A 293 -13.98 1.59 34.72
N PRO A 294 -13.40 2.62 34.06
CA PRO A 294 -14.18 3.54 33.24
C PRO A 294 -14.87 2.85 32.06
N ILE A 295 -14.20 1.88 31.42
CA ILE A 295 -14.76 1.14 30.27
C ILE A 295 -15.97 0.32 30.72
N VAL A 296 -15.85 -0.43 31.82
CA VAL A 296 -16.95 -1.25 32.34
C VAL A 296 -18.13 -0.38 32.76
N VAL A 297 -17.89 0.74 33.46
CA VAL A 297 -18.96 1.67 33.86
C VAL A 297 -19.64 2.30 32.63
N SER A 298 -18.86 2.65 31.60
CA SER A 298 -19.39 3.23 30.36
C SER A 298 -20.25 2.24 29.58
N VAL A 299 -19.81 0.98 29.47
CA VAL A 299 -20.57 -0.08 28.81
C VAL A 299 -21.88 -0.37 29.55
N VAL A 300 -21.86 -0.42 30.89
CA VAL A 300 -23.07 -0.64 31.69
C VAL A 300 -24.07 0.50 31.53
N LEU A 301 -23.60 1.76 31.48
CA LEU A 301 -24.47 2.92 31.24
C LEU A 301 -25.11 2.88 29.85
N VAL A 302 -24.34 2.55 28.81
CA VAL A 302 -24.86 2.42 27.44
C VAL A 302 -25.93 1.32 27.34
N ILE A 303 -25.71 0.16 27.96
CA ILE A 303 -26.69 -0.94 27.99
C ILE A 303 -27.96 -0.51 28.73
N SER A 304 -27.81 0.20 29.86
CA SER A 304 -28.93 0.69 30.67
C SER A 304 -29.80 1.69 29.90
N VAL A 305 -29.17 2.64 29.19
CA VAL A 305 -29.85 3.61 28.33
C VAL A 305 -30.53 2.92 27.15
N CYS A 306 -29.86 1.97 26.49
CA CYS A 306 -30.45 1.18 25.41
C CYS A 306 -31.68 0.40 25.87
N ALA A 307 -31.63 -0.23 27.05
CA ALA A 307 -32.75 -0.96 27.63
C ALA A 307 -33.93 -0.02 27.95
N TYR A 308 -33.65 1.14 28.57
CA TYR A 308 -34.67 2.15 28.87
C TYR A 308 -35.36 2.67 27.59
N LEU A 309 -34.60 2.97 26.54
CA LEU A 309 -35.14 3.44 25.26
C LEU A 309 -35.99 2.37 24.55
N ARG A 310 -35.58 1.09 24.64
CA ARG A 310 -36.39 -0.04 24.12
C ARG A 310 -37.69 -0.21 24.89
N GLN A 311 -37.67 -0.06 26.22
CA GLN A 311 -38.89 -0.08 27.04
C GLN A 311 -39.81 1.12 26.73
N ARG A 312 -39.24 2.28 26.41
CA ARG A 312 -40.02 3.48 26.04
C ARG A 312 -40.67 3.35 24.65
N LYS A 313 -39.98 2.75 23.67
CA LYS A 313 -40.56 2.42 22.36
C LYS A 313 -41.65 1.34 22.42
N GLY A 314 -41.60 0.44 23.41
CA GLY A 314 -42.67 -0.54 23.66
C GLY A 314 -44.00 0.09 24.10
N LYS A 315 -43.99 1.29 24.69
CA LYS A 315 -45.19 2.02 25.12
C LYS A 315 -45.77 2.99 24.08
N ALA A 316 -45.06 3.28 23.00
CA ALA A 316 -45.49 4.23 21.97
C ALA A 316 -46.23 3.59 20.76
N ARG A 317 -46.46 2.26 20.78
CA ARG A 317 -47.06 1.52 19.66
C ARG A 317 -48.59 1.40 19.71
N HIS A 318 -49.27 2.12 20.61
CA HIS A 318 -50.72 2.00 20.82
C HIS A 318 -51.51 3.29 20.57
N THR A 319 -51.10 4.11 19.60
CA THR A 319 -51.99 5.17 19.07
C THR A 319 -51.53 5.56 17.68
N ASN A 320 -52.24 5.05 16.67
CA ASN A 320 -52.66 5.74 15.44
C ASN A 320 -53.15 4.70 14.43
N LEU A 321 -54.48 4.57 14.40
CA LEU A 321 -55.29 3.72 13.53
C LEU A 321 -56.03 4.67 12.56
N PHE A 322 -56.17 4.24 11.30
CA PHE A 322 -56.92 4.82 10.17
C PHE A 322 -56.22 5.87 9.26
N GLY A 323 -56.06 5.52 7.97
CA GLY A 323 -55.96 6.54 6.90
C GLY A 323 -55.25 6.23 5.57
N ARG A 324 -55.66 5.18 4.84
CA ARG A 324 -55.79 5.07 3.35
C ARG A 324 -54.57 5.27 2.38
N SER A 325 -54.41 4.23 1.57
CA SER A 325 -53.59 3.95 0.37
C SER A 325 -53.62 4.98 -0.78
N SER A 326 -52.48 5.18 -1.47
CA SER A 326 -52.30 4.82 -2.90
C SER A 326 -50.84 5.00 -3.38
N HIS A 327 -50.40 4.09 -4.24
CA HIS A 327 -49.09 3.88 -4.88
C HIS A 327 -48.50 5.07 -5.65
N THR A 328 -47.15 5.15 -5.76
CA THR A 328 -46.38 4.82 -6.99
C THR A 328 -44.86 5.10 -6.84
N GLU A 329 -44.07 4.05 -7.11
CA GLU A 329 -42.72 3.93 -7.69
C GLU A 329 -41.44 4.64 -7.18
N LEU A 330 -40.42 3.78 -7.07
CA LEU A 330 -39.00 3.91 -7.47
C LEU A 330 -38.06 4.80 -6.65
N GLU A 331 -37.45 4.20 -5.64
CA GLU A 331 -36.19 4.69 -5.06
C GLU A 331 -35.00 4.04 -5.79
N THR A 332 -34.30 4.85 -6.59
CA THR A 332 -32.86 4.66 -6.81
C THR A 332 -32.11 5.47 -5.76
N ALA A 333 -31.18 4.77 -5.10
CA ALA A 333 -29.85 5.19 -4.65
C ALA A 333 -29.70 6.58 -4.02
N ASP A 334 -29.29 6.56 -2.75
CA ASP A 334 -28.66 7.67 -2.04
C ASP A 334 -27.63 7.05 -1.07
N GLU A 335 -26.46 7.58 -0.78
CA GLU A 335 -25.51 8.49 -1.41
C GLU A 335 -24.30 8.44 -0.45
N ILE A 336 -23.08 8.62 -0.95
CA ILE A 336 -21.91 8.90 -0.11
C ILE A 336 -21.66 10.40 -0.18
N ALA A 337 -21.80 11.04 0.97
CA ALA A 337 -21.45 12.43 1.21
C ALA A 337 -19.93 12.63 1.11
N THR A 338 -19.48 13.71 0.47
CA THR A 338 -18.65 14.80 1.06
C THR A 338 -17.96 15.65 -0.03
N ALA A 339 -18.27 16.94 -0.06
CA ALA A 339 -17.34 18.07 -0.21
C ALA A 339 -18.14 19.37 -0.34
N ASP A 340 -17.75 20.41 0.41
CA ASP A 340 -18.24 21.79 0.36
C ASP A 340 -18.28 22.35 -1.07
N SER A 341 -19.41 22.12 -1.73
CA SER A 341 -19.79 22.78 -2.97
C SER A 341 -21.24 23.19 -2.78
N LEU A 342 -21.57 24.42 -3.18
CA LEU A 342 -22.94 24.95 -3.18
C LEU A 342 -23.79 24.15 -4.18
N GLN A 343 -24.11 22.91 -3.84
CA GLN A 343 -25.00 22.04 -4.59
C GLN A 343 -26.41 22.39 -4.17
N TYR A 344 -27.09 23.18 -5.00
CA TYR A 344 -28.52 23.34 -4.88
C TYR A 344 -29.17 22.02 -5.26
N GLY A 345 -29.98 21.45 -4.36
CA GLY A 345 -30.73 20.24 -4.66
C GLY A 345 -31.54 20.40 -5.95
N PHE A 346 -31.67 19.33 -6.73
CA PHE A 346 -32.37 19.38 -8.03
C PHE A 346 -33.77 19.97 -7.91
N ASN A 347 -34.47 19.74 -6.80
CA ASN A 347 -35.79 20.33 -6.56
C ASN A 347 -35.75 21.87 -6.46
N ILE A 348 -34.70 22.45 -5.87
CA ILE A 348 -34.51 23.90 -5.81
C ILE A 348 -34.27 24.45 -7.21
N ILE A 349 -33.38 23.82 -7.99
CA ILE A 349 -33.08 24.22 -9.37
C ILE A 349 -34.35 24.10 -10.23
N ARG A 350 -35.12 23.02 -10.07
CA ARG A 350 -36.37 22.77 -10.78
C ARG A 350 -37.40 23.86 -10.47
N VAL A 351 -37.59 24.22 -9.21
CA VAL A 351 -38.53 25.30 -8.84
C VAL A 351 -38.04 26.65 -9.38
N ALA A 352 -36.76 26.96 -9.20
CA ALA A 352 -36.21 28.27 -9.53
C ALA A 352 -36.07 28.51 -11.06
N THR A 353 -36.10 27.44 -11.85
CA THR A 353 -36.17 27.49 -13.33
C THR A 353 -37.59 27.35 -13.89
N ASP A 354 -38.61 27.28 -13.02
CA ASP A 354 -40.00 26.96 -13.38
C ASP A 354 -40.10 25.67 -14.21
N ASN A 355 -39.57 24.60 -13.64
CA ASN A 355 -39.45 23.28 -14.23
C ASN A 355 -38.77 23.28 -15.61
N PHE A 356 -37.68 24.05 -15.74
CA PHE A 356 -36.94 24.23 -17.00
C PHE A 356 -37.83 24.73 -18.15
N SER A 357 -38.75 25.65 -17.86
CA SER A 357 -39.62 26.28 -18.85
C SER A 357 -38.82 26.95 -19.97
N ALA A 358 -39.28 26.78 -21.22
CA ALA A 358 -38.67 27.41 -22.40
C ALA A 358 -38.60 28.94 -22.30
N ALA A 359 -39.51 29.56 -21.54
CA ALA A 359 -39.50 31.00 -21.28
C ALA A 359 -38.28 31.47 -20.47
N ASN A 360 -37.62 30.56 -19.76
CA ASN A 360 -36.40 30.83 -18.99
C ASN A 360 -35.13 30.36 -19.72
N LYS A 361 -35.22 29.82 -20.94
CA LYS A 361 -34.05 29.35 -21.69
C LYS A 361 -33.27 30.54 -22.27
N LEU A 362 -31.99 30.65 -21.91
CA LEU A 362 -31.07 31.69 -22.37
C LEU A 362 -30.35 31.32 -23.66
N GLY A 363 -30.17 30.03 -23.92
CA GLY A 363 -29.48 29.53 -25.12
C GLY A 363 -29.19 28.04 -25.04
N GLN A 364 -28.56 27.49 -26.08
CA GLN A 364 -28.08 26.10 -26.10
C GLN A 364 -26.76 26.03 -26.87
N GLY A 365 -25.72 25.52 -26.21
CA GLY A 365 -24.40 25.28 -26.81
C GLY A 365 -24.04 23.79 -26.84
N GLY A 366 -22.78 23.48 -27.14
CA GLY A 366 -22.27 22.09 -27.18
C GLY A 366 -22.34 21.34 -25.84
N PHE A 367 -22.62 22.04 -24.74
CA PHE A 367 -22.77 21.48 -23.39
C PHE A 367 -24.22 21.48 -22.89
N GLY A 368 -25.20 21.77 -23.76
CA GLY A 368 -26.63 21.70 -23.44
C GLY A 368 -27.34 23.06 -23.27
N PRO A 369 -28.64 23.04 -22.92
CA PRO A 369 -29.45 24.25 -22.74
C PRO A 369 -29.16 24.96 -21.41
N VAL A 370 -29.09 26.29 -21.45
CA VAL A 370 -28.85 27.14 -20.28
C VAL A 370 -30.15 27.85 -19.90
N TYR A 371 -30.52 27.83 -18.62
CA TYR A 371 -31.74 28.46 -18.10
C TYR A 371 -31.43 29.58 -17.10
N ARG A 372 -32.24 30.63 -17.12
CA ARG A 372 -32.25 31.71 -16.12
C ARG A 372 -32.99 31.25 -14.87
N VAL A 373 -32.38 31.50 -13.71
CA VAL A 373 -32.98 31.27 -12.40
C VAL A 373 -33.73 32.54 -11.96
N ARG A 374 -34.95 32.38 -11.44
CA ARG A 374 -35.67 33.43 -10.70
C ARG A 374 -35.57 33.09 -9.22
N ILE A 375 -34.84 33.90 -8.46
CA ILE A 375 -34.76 33.81 -6.99
C ILE A 375 -35.87 34.68 -6.41
#